data_AF-A0A9D0IBW6-F1
#
_entry.id   AF-A0A9D0IBW6-F1
#
_cell.length_a   1.000
_cell.length_b   1.000
_cell.length_c   1.000
_cell.angle_alpha   90.00
_cell.angle_beta   90.00
_cell.angle_gamma   90.00
#
_symmetry.space_group_name_H-M   'P 1'
#
loop_
_entity.id
_entity.type
_entity.pdbx_description
1 polymer ?
#
loop_
_entity_poly.entity_id
_entity_poly.type
_entity_poly.pdbx_seq_one_letter_code
_entity_poly.pdbx_strand_id
1 'polypeptide(L)'
;MEAWEKVFIKGDDFLATYHARFGCVGCHGGTDSADMEQAHEGIVRDPDPTQTCALCHADITQAHVDSLHYDQQGYLTVLAERSDEAHWDQLMVAYNTHCTACHATCGQCHVSRPTSNGGGLIAGHTFKNIPPMNLTCTGCHGSRINDEFKGKNKNPDGGRYPADVHFNPGGMACFACHPEDEIHGTSGTYAYRYDGPPTPSCTAEGCHEDVRPGDGIEQHDETHLTKLSCQVCHSVAY
;
A
#
# COMPACT_ATOMS: atom_id res chain seq x y z
N MET A 1 -1.24 29.55 13.72
CA MET A 1 -0.33 29.09 12.68
C MET A 1 -1.14 28.25 11.72
N GLU A 2 -1.42 28.82 10.57
CA GLU A 2 -2.29 28.29 9.52
C GLU A 2 -1.67 27.04 8.86
N ALA A 3 -2.48 26.21 8.19
CA ALA A 3 -2.00 24.95 7.64
C ALA A 3 -0.92 25.13 6.55
N TRP A 4 -0.99 26.22 5.79
CA TRP A 4 0.01 26.58 4.77
C TRP A 4 1.36 26.97 5.38
N GLU A 5 1.40 27.47 6.61
CA GLU A 5 2.63 27.74 7.36
C GLU A 5 3.29 26.45 7.92
N LYS A 6 2.66 25.28 7.73
CA LYS A 6 3.13 23.98 8.25
C LYS A 6 3.56 23.01 7.16
N VAL A 7 3.30 23.32 5.88
CA VAL A 7 3.61 22.45 4.74
C VAL A 7 4.65 23.16 3.88
N PHE A 8 5.89 23.21 4.37
CA PHE A 8 7.00 23.72 3.59
C PHE A 8 7.63 22.61 2.76
N ILE A 9 7.88 22.91 1.48
CA ILE A 9 9.00 22.30 0.77
C ILE A 9 10.23 22.61 1.62
N LYS A 10 10.84 21.58 2.20
CA LYS A 10 11.86 21.76 3.22
C LYS A 10 13.19 22.03 2.53
N GLY A 11 13.65 23.28 2.56
CA GLY A 11 14.93 23.69 1.99
C GLY A 11 15.02 23.42 0.48
N ASP A 12 16.25 23.33 -0.03
CA ASP A 12 16.51 23.12 -1.45
C ASP A 12 16.42 21.64 -1.88
N ASP A 13 16.11 20.72 -0.96
CA ASP A 13 16.17 19.27 -1.19
C ASP A 13 15.28 18.83 -2.37
N PHE A 14 14.00 19.24 -2.38
CA PHE A 14 13.12 18.97 -3.51
C PHE A 14 13.53 19.76 -4.76
N LEU A 15 13.88 21.04 -4.60
CA LEU A 15 14.23 21.94 -5.71
C LEU A 15 15.49 21.47 -6.46
N ALA A 16 16.36 20.70 -5.80
CA ALA A 16 17.52 20.07 -6.41
C ALA A 16 17.19 18.78 -7.20
N THR A 17 15.99 18.22 -7.04
CA THR A 17 15.59 16.97 -7.71
C THR A 17 15.25 17.18 -9.19
N TYR A 18 15.22 16.07 -9.95
CA TYR A 18 14.78 16.10 -11.34
C TYR A 18 13.30 16.52 -11.47
N HIS A 19 12.44 16.12 -10.53
CA HIS A 19 11.01 16.45 -10.54
C HIS A 19 10.75 17.96 -10.45
N ALA A 20 11.53 18.70 -9.65
CA ALA A 20 11.36 20.14 -9.52
C ALA A 20 11.62 20.92 -10.82
N ARG A 21 12.36 20.34 -11.78
CA ARG A 21 12.66 20.98 -13.07
C ARG A 21 11.43 21.17 -13.96
N PHE A 22 10.36 20.42 -13.72
CA PHE A 22 9.09 20.55 -14.43
C PHE A 22 8.21 21.69 -13.90
N GLY A 23 8.59 22.28 -12.77
CA GLY A 23 7.79 23.29 -12.06
C GLY A 23 6.53 22.70 -11.44
N CYS A 24 5.90 23.46 -10.54
CA CYS A 24 4.69 23.02 -9.83
C CYS A 24 3.53 22.77 -10.80
N VAL A 25 3.38 23.66 -11.79
CA VAL A 25 2.30 23.62 -12.79
C VAL A 25 2.39 22.38 -13.67
N GLY A 26 3.60 21.89 -13.95
CA GLY A 26 3.78 20.70 -14.79
C GLY A 26 3.10 19.44 -14.23
N CYS A 27 2.99 19.33 -12.91
CA CYS A 27 2.32 18.20 -12.26
C CYS A 27 0.93 18.57 -11.72
N HIS A 28 0.79 19.75 -11.12
CA HIS A 28 -0.42 20.13 -10.39
C HIS A 28 -1.40 20.98 -11.21
N GLY A 29 -1.00 21.48 -12.39
CA GLY A 29 -1.75 22.49 -13.13
C GLY A 29 -1.77 23.83 -12.41
N GLY A 30 -2.86 24.60 -12.59
CA GLY A 30 -3.00 25.94 -12.02
C GLY A 30 -2.20 27.00 -12.78
N THR A 31 -1.85 28.08 -12.08
CA THR A 31 -1.18 29.26 -12.65
C THR A 31 0.20 29.47 -12.03
N ASP A 32 1.22 29.72 -12.87
CA ASP A 32 2.52 30.16 -12.39
C ASP A 32 2.42 31.62 -11.92
N SER A 33 2.37 31.81 -10.61
CA SER A 33 2.23 33.13 -9.98
C SER A 33 3.12 33.24 -8.73
N ALA A 34 3.66 34.43 -8.51
CA ALA A 34 4.36 34.75 -7.26
C ALA A 34 3.38 35.01 -6.10
N ASP A 35 2.10 35.24 -6.39
CA ASP A 35 1.05 35.37 -5.41
C ASP A 35 0.56 33.99 -4.97
N MET A 36 0.61 33.71 -3.67
CA MET A 36 0.30 32.39 -3.12
C MET A 36 -1.13 31.94 -3.44
N GLU A 37 -2.10 32.85 -3.34
CA GLU A 37 -3.51 32.51 -3.51
C GLU A 37 -3.80 32.19 -4.98
N GLN A 38 -3.28 33.00 -5.89
CA GLN A 38 -3.36 32.74 -7.33
C GLN A 38 -2.60 31.47 -7.76
N ALA A 39 -1.43 31.20 -7.18
CA ALA A 39 -0.63 30.01 -7.51
C ALA A 39 -1.33 28.70 -7.10
N HIS A 40 -2.17 28.74 -6.06
CA HIS A 40 -2.93 27.59 -5.60
C HIS A 40 -4.38 27.55 -6.12
N GLU A 41 -4.78 28.51 -6.95
CA GLU A 41 -6.10 28.47 -7.58
C GLU A 41 -6.14 27.36 -8.63
N GLY A 42 -7.08 26.42 -8.47
CA GLY A 42 -7.32 25.34 -9.43
C GLY A 42 -6.27 24.21 -9.46
N ILE A 43 -5.35 24.16 -8.48
CA ILE A 43 -4.35 23.08 -8.44
C ILE A 43 -4.98 21.72 -8.12
N VAL A 44 -4.48 20.67 -8.78
CA VAL A 44 -4.80 19.28 -8.47
C VAL A 44 -3.79 18.76 -7.45
N ARG A 45 -4.19 18.62 -6.18
CA ARG A 45 -3.28 18.25 -5.07
C ARG A 45 -2.63 16.87 -5.25
N ASP A 46 -3.38 15.92 -5.79
CA ASP A 46 -2.97 14.54 -6.05
C ASP A 46 -3.23 14.26 -7.54
N PRO A 47 -2.24 14.51 -8.42
CA PRO A 47 -2.45 14.45 -9.86
C PRO A 47 -2.58 13.01 -10.37
N ASP A 48 -3.30 12.86 -11.47
CA ASP A 48 -3.45 11.58 -12.16
C ASP A 48 -2.08 11.06 -12.64
N PRO A 49 -1.62 9.89 -12.16
CA PRO A 49 -0.32 9.35 -12.53
C PRO A 49 -0.25 8.97 -14.02
N THR A 50 -1.38 8.66 -14.66
CA THR A 50 -1.43 8.32 -16.09
C THR A 50 -1.09 9.52 -16.98
N GLN A 51 -1.25 10.73 -16.47
CA GLN A 51 -0.97 11.97 -17.18
C GLN A 51 0.39 12.55 -16.79
N THR A 52 0.73 12.49 -15.50
CA THR A 52 1.89 13.20 -14.95
C THR A 52 3.13 12.33 -14.78
N CYS A 53 2.95 11.06 -14.43
CA CYS A 53 4.07 10.14 -14.16
C CYS A 53 4.42 9.29 -15.38
N ALA A 54 3.44 8.94 -16.21
CA ALA A 54 3.59 8.02 -17.34
C ALA A 54 4.68 8.43 -18.35
N LEU A 55 4.99 9.72 -18.48
CA LEU A 55 6.04 10.21 -19.39
C LEU A 55 7.43 9.62 -19.06
N CYS A 56 7.71 9.35 -17.78
CA CYS A 56 9.01 8.82 -17.32
C CYS A 56 8.90 7.47 -16.61
N HIS A 57 7.71 7.11 -16.12
CA HIS A 57 7.43 5.89 -15.37
C HIS A 57 6.33 5.05 -16.03
N ALA A 58 6.41 4.92 -17.36
CA ALA A 58 5.39 4.28 -18.19
C ALA A 58 5.01 2.86 -17.71
N ASP A 59 6.01 1.98 -17.54
CA ASP A 59 5.77 0.58 -17.20
C ASP A 59 5.05 0.41 -15.86
N ILE A 60 5.52 1.13 -14.82
CA ILE A 60 4.92 1.08 -13.48
C ILE A 60 3.53 1.70 -13.50
N THR A 61 3.33 2.79 -14.25
CA THR A 61 2.02 3.44 -14.35
C THR A 61 1.01 2.55 -15.06
N GLN A 62 1.44 1.85 -16.12
CA GLN A 62 0.60 0.90 -16.85
C GLN A 62 0.19 -0.28 -15.96
N ALA A 63 1.09 -0.79 -15.13
CA ALA A 63 0.74 -1.87 -14.20
C ALA A 63 -0.14 -1.38 -13.03
N HIS A 64 0.10 -0.16 -12.54
CA HIS A 64 -0.57 0.38 -11.36
C HIS A 64 -2.06 0.64 -11.55
N VAL A 65 -2.48 1.07 -12.73
CA VAL A 65 -3.92 1.31 -12.99
C VAL A 65 -4.76 0.04 -12.92
N ASP A 66 -4.14 -1.13 -13.08
CA ASP A 66 -4.77 -2.45 -12.95
C ASP A 66 -4.49 -3.10 -11.59
N SER A 67 -3.82 -2.39 -10.67
CA SER A 67 -3.51 -2.88 -9.33
C SER A 67 -4.67 -2.68 -8.37
N LEU A 68 -4.80 -3.57 -7.38
CA LEU A 68 -5.85 -3.48 -6.35
C LEU A 68 -5.74 -2.24 -5.46
N HIS A 69 -4.56 -1.63 -5.37
CA HIS A 69 -4.37 -0.36 -4.66
C HIS A 69 -4.98 0.83 -5.43
N TYR A 70 -5.16 0.68 -6.75
CA TYR A 70 -5.77 1.66 -7.62
C TYR A 70 -7.26 1.33 -7.89
N ASP A 71 -7.56 0.24 -8.59
CA ASP A 71 -8.93 0.02 -9.04
C ASP A 71 -9.89 -0.50 -7.95
N GLN A 72 -9.34 -1.08 -6.87
CA GLN A 72 -10.08 -1.79 -5.82
C GLN A 72 -11.01 -2.89 -6.34
N GLN A 73 -10.75 -3.42 -7.54
CA GLN A 73 -11.62 -4.36 -8.25
C GLN A 73 -11.83 -5.66 -7.44
N GLY A 74 -10.85 -6.05 -6.64
CA GLY A 74 -10.97 -7.18 -5.72
C GLY A 74 -12.14 -7.05 -4.73
N TYR A 75 -12.48 -5.84 -4.26
CA TYR A 75 -13.68 -5.64 -3.46
C TYR A 75 -14.94 -5.84 -4.30
N LEU A 76 -15.01 -5.22 -5.47
CA LEU A 76 -16.17 -5.29 -6.36
C LEU A 76 -16.49 -6.73 -6.78
N THR A 77 -15.48 -7.53 -7.10
CA THR A 77 -15.64 -8.95 -7.43
C THR A 77 -16.30 -9.72 -6.29
N VAL A 78 -15.80 -9.57 -5.06
CA VAL A 78 -16.33 -10.29 -3.89
C VAL A 78 -17.70 -9.78 -3.46
N LEU A 79 -17.94 -8.47 -3.59
CA LEU A 79 -19.23 -7.86 -3.30
C LEU A 79 -20.30 -8.33 -4.29
N ALA A 80 -19.96 -8.40 -5.59
CA ALA A 80 -20.87 -8.89 -6.63
C ALA A 80 -21.24 -10.36 -6.43
N GLU A 81 -20.29 -11.20 -5.98
CA GLU A 81 -20.57 -12.60 -5.65
C GLU A 81 -21.52 -12.77 -4.44
N ARG A 82 -21.51 -11.81 -3.51
CA ARG A 82 -22.27 -11.87 -2.25
C ARG A 82 -23.57 -11.06 -2.26
N SER A 83 -23.82 -10.30 -3.31
CA SER A 83 -25.02 -9.48 -3.49
C SER A 83 -25.88 -10.02 -4.62
N ASP A 84 -27.15 -9.66 -4.61
CA ASP A 84 -28.02 -9.77 -5.78
C ASP A 84 -28.17 -8.39 -6.46
N GLU A 85 -28.82 -8.38 -7.63
CA GLU A 85 -29.10 -7.15 -8.39
C GLU A 85 -29.99 -6.17 -7.62
N ALA A 86 -30.91 -6.66 -6.79
CA ALA A 86 -31.86 -5.81 -6.07
C ALA A 86 -31.19 -4.98 -4.95
N HIS A 87 -30.07 -5.46 -4.40
CA HIS A 87 -29.33 -4.78 -3.33
C HIS A 87 -28.04 -4.09 -3.82
N TRP A 88 -27.65 -4.27 -5.09
CA TRP A 88 -26.40 -3.77 -5.63
C TRP A 88 -26.25 -2.25 -5.49
N ASP A 89 -27.29 -1.48 -5.82
CA ASP A 89 -27.24 -0.02 -5.75
C ASP A 89 -26.99 0.48 -4.32
N GLN A 90 -27.66 -0.14 -3.33
CA GLN A 90 -27.45 0.18 -1.92
C GLN A 90 -26.04 -0.19 -1.47
N LEU A 91 -25.52 -1.32 -1.93
CA LEU A 91 -24.16 -1.75 -1.64
C LEU A 91 -23.12 -0.80 -2.23
N MET A 92 -23.33 -0.31 -3.46
CA MET A 92 -22.44 0.65 -4.11
C MET A 92 -22.42 2.00 -3.39
N VAL A 93 -23.53 2.44 -2.78
CA VAL A 93 -23.50 3.61 -1.88
C VAL A 93 -22.57 3.37 -0.70
N ALA A 94 -22.65 2.19 -0.06
CA ALA A 94 -21.78 1.85 1.06
C ALA A 94 -20.31 1.74 0.64
N TYR A 95 -20.02 1.09 -0.50
CA TYR A 95 -18.69 0.99 -1.07
C TYR A 95 -18.08 2.37 -1.34
N ASN A 96 -18.81 3.25 -2.02
CA ASN A 96 -18.35 4.60 -2.34
C ASN A 96 -18.17 5.49 -1.10
N THR A 97 -18.87 5.18 0.00
CA THR A 97 -18.77 5.96 1.25
C THR A 97 -17.64 5.45 2.15
N HIS A 98 -17.40 4.14 2.18
CA HIS A 98 -16.56 3.51 3.22
C HIS A 98 -15.30 2.83 2.69
N CYS A 99 -15.30 2.38 1.44
CA CYS A 99 -14.21 1.56 0.89
C CYS A 99 -13.25 2.40 0.04
N THR A 100 -13.78 3.31 -0.78
CA THR A 100 -13.01 4.11 -1.75
C THR A 100 -11.99 5.06 -1.12
N ALA A 101 -12.11 5.33 0.18
CA ALA A 101 -11.15 6.14 0.93
C ALA A 101 -9.74 5.49 1.01
N CYS A 102 -9.63 4.18 0.77
CA CYS A 102 -8.37 3.45 0.78
C CYS A 102 -7.68 3.40 -0.60
N HIS A 103 -8.31 3.92 -1.65
CA HIS A 103 -7.71 4.09 -2.97
C HIS A 103 -6.41 4.91 -2.87
N ALA A 104 -5.34 4.44 -3.50
CA ALA A 104 -4.03 5.08 -3.47
C ALA A 104 -3.55 5.47 -4.88
N THR A 105 -2.85 6.60 -4.94
CA THR A 105 -2.07 7.05 -6.11
C THR A 105 -0.57 6.90 -5.82
N CYS A 106 0.28 7.12 -6.82
CA CYS A 106 1.72 7.22 -6.62
C CYS A 106 2.09 8.28 -5.55
N GLY A 107 1.35 9.39 -5.49
CA GLY A 107 1.55 10.47 -4.53
C GLY A 107 1.37 10.03 -3.08
N GLN A 108 0.35 9.22 -2.80
CA GLN A 108 -0.01 8.79 -1.43
C GLN A 108 0.94 7.74 -0.82
N CYS A 109 1.87 7.23 -1.61
CA CYS A 109 2.98 6.41 -1.16
C CYS A 109 4.30 7.19 -1.19
N HIS A 110 4.60 7.88 -2.29
CA HIS A 110 5.93 8.41 -2.53
C HIS A 110 6.12 9.88 -2.12
N VAL A 111 5.05 10.65 -1.88
CA VAL A 111 5.13 12.10 -1.61
C VAL A 111 4.40 12.49 -0.32
N SER A 112 3.19 11.99 -0.14
CA SER A 112 2.29 12.32 0.96
C SER A 112 1.79 11.07 1.67
N ARG A 113 1.31 11.25 2.89
CA ARG A 113 0.55 10.22 3.60
C ARG A 113 -0.82 10.05 2.92
N PRO A 114 -1.46 8.87 3.02
CA PRO A 114 -2.79 8.65 2.49
C PRO A 114 -3.80 9.69 3.00
N THR A 115 -4.72 10.08 2.12
CA THR A 115 -5.76 11.08 2.43
C THR A 115 -6.65 10.60 3.59
N SER A 116 -6.93 9.30 3.66
CA SER A 116 -7.66 8.65 4.75
C SER A 116 -7.05 8.87 6.15
N ASN A 117 -5.76 9.19 6.22
CA ASN A 117 -5.02 9.44 7.46
C ASN A 117 -4.67 10.93 7.66
N GLY A 118 -5.43 11.82 7.03
CA GLY A 118 -5.28 13.28 7.14
C GLY A 118 -4.21 13.89 6.24
N GLY A 119 -3.60 13.09 5.36
CA GLY A 119 -2.62 13.55 4.38
C GLY A 119 -1.33 14.15 4.99
N GLY A 120 -0.69 15.03 4.23
CA GLY A 120 0.54 15.72 4.60
C GLY A 120 1.79 15.09 3.98
N LEU A 121 2.81 15.93 3.74
CA LEU A 121 4.04 15.51 3.05
C LEU A 121 4.88 14.60 3.94
N ILE A 122 5.40 13.52 3.35
CA ILE A 122 6.29 12.58 4.02
C ILE A 122 7.65 13.22 4.30
N ALA A 123 8.17 13.97 3.31
CA ALA A 123 9.53 14.51 3.34
C ALA A 123 9.64 15.86 2.61
N GLY A 124 8.76 16.82 2.93
CA GLY A 124 8.81 18.18 2.36
C GLY A 124 8.78 18.18 0.82
N HIS A 125 7.89 17.36 0.24
CA HIS A 125 7.67 17.15 -1.20
C HIS A 125 8.79 16.39 -1.94
N THR A 126 9.83 15.96 -1.24
CA THR A 126 10.82 15.05 -1.82
C THR A 126 10.21 13.67 -2.03
N PHE A 127 10.25 13.19 -3.27
CA PHE A 127 9.78 11.87 -3.64
C PHE A 127 10.65 10.79 -2.97
N LYS A 128 10.01 9.88 -2.24
CA LYS A 128 10.64 8.74 -1.59
C LYS A 128 10.49 7.53 -2.50
N ASN A 129 11.59 7.06 -3.10
CA ASN A 129 11.59 5.82 -3.87
C ASN A 129 11.03 4.65 -3.03
N ILE A 130 11.61 4.42 -1.84
CA ILE A 130 11.04 3.49 -0.86
C ILE A 130 10.18 4.28 0.14
N PRO A 131 8.86 4.05 0.17
CA PRO A 131 7.97 4.78 1.07
C PRO A 131 8.11 4.29 2.52
N PRO A 132 8.02 5.19 3.52
CA PRO A 132 8.06 4.78 4.92
C PRO A 132 6.76 4.07 5.32
N MET A 133 6.84 2.74 5.44
CA MET A 133 5.73 1.83 5.81
C MET A 133 4.80 2.37 6.89
N ASN A 134 5.34 2.96 7.96
CA ASN A 134 4.57 3.43 9.12
C ASN A 134 3.72 4.68 8.82
N LEU A 135 4.01 5.39 7.74
CA LEU A 135 3.29 6.60 7.33
C LEU A 135 2.39 6.35 6.11
N THR A 136 2.70 5.31 5.31
CA THR A 136 2.02 4.99 4.06
C THR A 136 1.17 3.73 4.19
N CYS A 137 1.80 2.55 4.23
CA CYS A 137 1.12 1.26 4.30
C CYS A 137 0.15 1.19 5.49
N THR A 138 0.64 1.54 6.69
CA THR A 138 -0.20 1.54 7.90
C THR A 138 -1.14 2.74 7.98
N GLY A 139 -1.14 3.64 6.99
CA GLY A 139 -2.18 4.65 6.87
C GLY A 139 -3.53 4.03 6.52
N CYS A 140 -3.54 3.03 5.65
CA CYS A 140 -4.74 2.27 5.26
C CYS A 140 -4.82 0.92 6.00
N HIS A 141 -3.69 0.24 6.18
CA HIS A 141 -3.59 -1.06 6.88
C HIS A 141 -3.31 -0.91 8.39
N GLY A 142 -3.67 0.24 8.96
CA GLY A 142 -3.25 0.67 10.30
C GLY A 142 -3.96 0.05 11.49
N SER A 143 -5.20 -0.41 11.28
CA SER A 143 -6.01 -1.03 12.33
C SER A 143 -5.59 -2.48 12.52
N ARG A 144 -6.16 -3.40 11.74
CA ARG A 144 -5.96 -4.83 11.91
C ARG A 144 -4.52 -5.27 11.62
N ILE A 145 -4.04 -5.01 10.40
CA ILE A 145 -2.76 -5.56 9.91
C ILE A 145 -1.57 -5.02 10.70
N ASN A 146 -1.49 -3.70 10.89
CA ASN A 146 -0.42 -3.11 11.69
C ASN A 146 -0.42 -3.60 13.14
N ASP A 147 -1.60 -3.79 13.75
CA ASP A 147 -1.67 -4.17 15.15
C ASP A 147 -1.40 -5.66 15.36
N GLU A 148 -1.80 -6.52 14.43
CA GLU A 148 -1.42 -7.93 14.39
C GLU A 148 0.10 -8.06 14.15
N PHE A 149 0.62 -7.46 13.08
CA PHE A 149 2.04 -7.57 12.69
C PHE A 149 3.00 -7.04 13.77
N LYS A 150 2.62 -5.98 14.49
CA LYS A 150 3.46 -5.35 15.52
C LYS A 150 3.13 -5.79 16.95
N GLY A 151 2.25 -6.77 17.15
CA GLY A 151 1.90 -7.27 18.49
C GLY A 151 1.26 -6.20 19.38
N LYS A 152 0.41 -5.35 18.81
CA LYS A 152 -0.28 -4.29 19.55
C LYS A 152 -1.61 -4.76 20.16
N ASN A 153 -2.15 -5.87 19.67
CA ASN A 153 -3.38 -6.48 20.17
C ASN A 153 -3.22 -7.03 21.58
N LYS A 154 -4.30 -6.90 22.38
CA LYS A 154 -4.37 -7.47 23.73
C LYS A 154 -4.76 -8.94 23.64
N ASN A 155 -4.17 -9.78 24.48
CA ASN A 155 -4.62 -11.15 24.66
C ASN A 155 -5.72 -11.24 25.74
N PRO A 156 -6.48 -12.34 25.82
CA PRO A 156 -7.54 -12.54 26.81
C PRO A 156 -7.05 -12.44 28.27
N ASP A 157 -5.77 -12.74 28.50
CA ASP A 157 -5.13 -12.72 29.82
C ASP A 157 -4.66 -11.32 30.26
N GLY A 158 -4.96 -10.28 29.48
CA GLY A 158 -4.64 -8.88 29.80
C GLY A 158 -3.23 -8.42 29.40
N GLY A 159 -2.44 -9.30 28.77
CA GLY A 159 -1.16 -8.98 28.12
C GLY A 159 -1.33 -8.55 26.65
N ARG A 160 -0.22 -8.55 25.90
CA ARG A 160 -0.24 -8.37 24.43
C ARG A 160 0.15 -9.67 23.75
N TYR A 161 -0.39 -9.90 22.56
CA TYR A 161 0.18 -10.90 21.67
C TYR A 161 1.61 -10.49 21.27
N PRO A 162 2.53 -11.45 21.08
CA PRO A 162 3.84 -11.15 20.53
C PRO A 162 3.67 -10.55 19.13
N ALA A 163 4.60 -9.68 18.76
CA ALA A 163 4.70 -9.23 17.38
C ALA A 163 5.11 -10.38 16.46
N ASP A 164 4.86 -10.20 15.16
CA ASP A 164 5.36 -11.11 14.14
C ASP A 164 6.89 -11.16 14.21
N VAL A 165 7.46 -12.37 14.13
CA VAL A 165 8.91 -12.57 14.24
C VAL A 165 9.69 -11.92 13.09
N HIS A 166 9.07 -11.80 11.91
CA HIS A 166 9.63 -11.09 10.77
C HIS A 166 9.72 -9.59 11.05
N PHE A 167 8.75 -9.02 11.80
CA PHE A 167 8.83 -7.63 12.25
C PHE A 167 9.80 -7.44 13.41
N ASN A 168 9.67 -8.25 14.47
CA ASN A 168 10.46 -8.12 15.68
C ASN A 168 10.84 -9.51 16.23
N PRO A 169 12.13 -9.87 16.26
CA PRO A 169 13.30 -9.00 16.04
C PRO A 169 13.70 -8.80 14.57
N GLY A 170 13.02 -9.40 13.59
CA GLY A 170 13.50 -9.47 12.20
C GLY A 170 13.64 -8.13 11.45
N GLY A 171 12.94 -7.08 11.88
CA GLY A 171 13.03 -5.74 11.29
C GLY A 171 12.46 -5.61 9.87
N MET A 172 11.73 -6.63 9.37
CA MET A 172 11.20 -6.62 8.01
C MET A 172 10.06 -5.60 7.86
N ALA A 173 10.15 -4.79 6.80
CA ALA A 173 9.05 -3.96 6.35
C ALA A 173 8.09 -4.78 5.47
N CYS A 174 6.86 -4.29 5.26
CA CYS A 174 5.86 -4.99 4.43
C CYS A 174 6.40 -5.41 3.07
N PHE A 175 7.20 -4.56 2.43
CA PHE A 175 7.75 -4.80 1.08
C PHE A 175 8.91 -5.81 1.05
N ALA A 176 9.34 -6.33 2.20
CA ALA A 176 10.26 -7.48 2.22
C ALA A 176 9.55 -8.78 1.80
N CYS A 177 8.24 -8.87 2.04
CA CYS A 177 7.41 -9.98 1.58
C CYS A 177 6.54 -9.59 0.37
N HIS A 178 6.10 -8.33 0.31
CA HIS A 178 5.28 -7.78 -0.78
C HIS A 178 6.14 -6.93 -1.74
N PRO A 179 6.81 -7.53 -2.73
CA PRO A 179 7.69 -6.81 -3.65
C PRO A 179 6.96 -5.74 -4.49
N GLU A 180 7.75 -4.95 -5.21
CA GLU A 180 7.25 -3.79 -5.96
C GLU A 180 6.19 -4.12 -7.01
N ASP A 181 6.27 -5.30 -7.62
CA ASP A 181 5.34 -5.81 -8.62
C ASP A 181 4.02 -6.27 -8.00
N GLU A 182 4.01 -6.77 -6.76
CA GLU A 182 2.77 -7.00 -6.01
C GLU A 182 2.08 -5.68 -5.62
N ILE A 183 2.87 -4.66 -5.27
CA ILE A 183 2.32 -3.38 -4.79
C ILE A 183 1.82 -2.53 -5.95
N HIS A 184 2.65 -2.34 -6.97
CA HIS A 184 2.33 -1.57 -8.17
C HIS A 184 1.50 -2.37 -9.17
N GLY A 185 1.22 -3.65 -8.91
CA GLY A 185 0.53 -4.52 -9.86
C GLY A 185 1.49 -5.12 -10.88
N THR A 186 1.04 -6.23 -11.47
CA THR A 186 1.73 -6.92 -12.57
C THR A 186 0.89 -6.81 -13.82
N SER A 187 1.52 -6.63 -14.97
CA SER A 187 0.81 -6.74 -16.25
C SER A 187 0.29 -8.17 -16.44
N GLY A 188 -0.99 -8.31 -16.80
CA GLY A 188 -1.62 -9.61 -17.00
C GLY A 188 -3.14 -9.51 -16.90
N THR A 189 -3.82 -10.64 -17.07
CA THR A 189 -5.28 -10.73 -16.86
C THR A 189 -5.53 -11.64 -15.68
N TYR A 190 -6.08 -11.06 -14.61
CA TYR A 190 -6.42 -11.76 -13.38
C TYR A 190 -7.92 -11.55 -13.12
N ALA A 191 -8.65 -12.62 -12.83
CA ALA A 191 -10.08 -12.54 -12.53
C ALA A 191 -10.34 -12.28 -11.03
N TYR A 192 -9.49 -12.80 -10.15
CA TYR A 192 -9.58 -12.59 -8.71
C TYR A 192 -8.21 -12.68 -8.02
N ARG A 193 -8.17 -12.27 -6.75
CA ARG A 193 -6.95 -12.11 -5.93
C ARG A 193 -6.12 -13.37 -5.68
N TYR A 194 -6.59 -14.56 -6.07
CA TYR A 194 -5.85 -15.81 -5.96
C TYR A 194 -5.43 -16.36 -7.32
N ASP A 195 -5.69 -15.63 -8.40
CA ASP A 195 -5.09 -15.94 -9.68
C ASP A 195 -3.61 -15.56 -9.65
N GLY A 196 -2.76 -16.47 -10.14
CA GLY A 196 -1.31 -16.33 -10.09
C GLY A 196 -0.66 -17.24 -9.04
N PRO A 197 0.68 -17.16 -8.88
CA PRO A 197 1.39 -17.91 -7.85
C PRO A 197 0.94 -17.48 -6.44
N PRO A 198 0.99 -18.38 -5.44
CA PRO A 198 0.63 -18.05 -4.06
C PRO A 198 1.73 -17.18 -3.44
N THR A 199 1.62 -15.87 -3.63
CA THR A 199 2.54 -14.89 -3.05
C THR A 199 1.83 -14.00 -2.02
N PRO A 200 2.54 -13.52 -0.99
CA PRO A 200 3.93 -13.82 -0.65
C PRO A 200 4.14 -15.28 -0.22
N SER A 201 5.32 -15.85 -0.50
CA SER A 201 5.64 -17.25 -0.17
C SER A 201 6.67 -17.37 0.95
N CYS A 202 6.40 -18.27 1.90
CA CYS A 202 7.33 -18.60 2.99
C CYS A 202 8.63 -19.23 2.47
N THR A 203 8.58 -19.94 1.34
CA THR A 203 9.71 -20.67 0.75
C THR A 203 10.27 -19.97 -0.49
N ALA A 204 9.94 -18.70 -0.69
CA ALA A 204 10.62 -17.88 -1.69
C ALA A 204 12.13 -17.79 -1.40
N GLU A 205 12.90 -17.48 -2.44
CA GLU A 205 14.34 -17.22 -2.31
C GLU A 205 14.60 -16.13 -1.26
N GLY A 206 15.54 -16.38 -0.34
CA GLY A 206 15.88 -15.53 0.79
C GLY A 206 15.02 -15.74 2.04
N CYS A 207 14.02 -16.63 2.01
CA CYS A 207 13.13 -16.92 3.15
C CYS A 207 13.44 -18.30 3.77
N HIS A 208 12.53 -19.26 3.67
CA HIS A 208 12.64 -20.59 4.28
C HIS A 208 12.94 -21.69 3.24
N GLU A 209 13.97 -21.50 2.42
CA GLU A 209 14.36 -22.41 1.33
C GLU A 209 14.72 -23.83 1.81
N ASP A 210 15.19 -23.95 3.04
CA ASP A 210 15.64 -25.22 3.60
C ASP A 210 14.51 -26.09 4.15
N VAL A 211 13.28 -25.58 4.23
CA VAL A 211 12.14 -26.32 4.75
C VAL A 211 11.75 -27.44 3.78
N ARG A 212 11.81 -28.69 4.26
CA ARG A 212 11.53 -29.90 3.47
C ARG A 212 11.34 -31.11 4.39
N PRO A 213 10.74 -32.21 3.90
CA PRO A 213 10.69 -33.45 4.66
C PRO A 213 12.07 -33.89 5.13
N GLY A 214 12.21 -34.09 6.43
CA GLY A 214 13.47 -34.50 7.05
C GLY A 214 14.42 -33.35 7.39
N ASP A 215 13.96 -32.10 7.40
CA ASP A 215 14.72 -30.93 7.90
C ASP A 215 14.95 -30.92 9.43
N GLY A 216 14.41 -31.92 10.14
CA GLY A 216 14.54 -32.07 11.59
C GLY A 216 13.30 -31.65 12.38
N ILE A 217 12.27 -31.11 11.72
CA ILE A 217 10.97 -30.81 12.32
C ILE A 217 9.98 -31.91 11.91
N GLU A 218 9.46 -32.66 12.89
CA GLU A 218 8.55 -33.80 12.66
C GLU A 218 7.33 -33.41 11.82
N GLN A 219 6.78 -32.21 12.05
CA GLN A 219 5.59 -31.69 11.38
C GLN A 219 5.87 -31.19 9.96
N HIS A 220 7.13 -31.07 9.52
CA HIS A 220 7.48 -30.72 8.15
C HIS A 220 7.55 -31.98 7.24
N ASP A 221 6.74 -33.00 7.54
CA ASP A 221 6.64 -34.17 6.68
C ASP A 221 5.95 -33.86 5.33
N GLU A 222 6.05 -34.81 4.40
CA GLU A 222 5.45 -34.70 3.06
C GLU A 222 3.94 -34.41 3.10
N THR A 223 3.24 -34.96 4.09
CA THR A 223 1.77 -34.82 4.19
C THR A 223 1.39 -33.41 4.60
N HIS A 224 2.04 -32.86 5.62
CA HIS A 224 1.75 -31.52 6.13
C HIS A 224 2.17 -30.45 5.12
N LEU A 225 3.38 -30.53 4.56
CA LEU A 225 3.87 -29.55 3.58
C LEU A 225 3.04 -29.52 2.30
N THR A 226 2.43 -30.65 1.91
CA THR A 226 1.54 -30.72 0.74
C THR A 226 0.11 -30.25 1.03
N LYS A 227 -0.39 -30.45 2.24
CA LYS A 227 -1.83 -30.28 2.55
C LYS A 227 -2.16 -29.07 3.40
N LEU A 228 -1.21 -28.52 4.14
CA LEU A 228 -1.42 -27.41 5.06
C LEU A 228 -0.59 -26.21 4.66
N SER A 229 -1.18 -25.02 4.77
CA SER A 229 -0.43 -23.78 4.68
C SER A 229 0.41 -23.60 5.95
N CYS A 230 1.61 -23.02 5.83
CA CYS A 230 2.53 -22.79 6.95
C CYS A 230 1.85 -22.05 8.13
N GLN A 231 0.93 -21.15 7.81
CA GLN A 231 0.16 -20.33 8.74
C GLN A 231 -0.73 -21.15 9.69
N VAL A 232 -1.04 -22.41 9.38
CA VAL A 232 -1.79 -23.29 10.30
C VAL A 232 -1.00 -23.52 11.59
N CYS A 233 0.34 -23.54 11.51
CA CYS A 233 1.22 -23.75 12.67
C CYS A 233 2.04 -22.51 13.04
N HIS A 234 2.35 -21.65 12.07
CA HIS A 234 3.22 -20.48 12.25
C HIS A 234 2.45 -19.16 12.32
N SER A 235 1.21 -19.18 12.79
CA SER A 235 0.48 -17.96 13.14
C SER A 235 0.34 -17.81 14.65
N VAL A 236 0.28 -16.56 15.11
CA VAL A 236 -0.16 -16.27 16.47
C VAL A 236 -1.64 -16.57 16.61
N ALA A 237 -2.08 -16.90 17.83
CA ALA A 237 -3.49 -17.12 18.11
C ALA A 237 -4.32 -15.88 17.73
N TYR A 238 -5.42 -16.11 17.01
CA TYR A 238 -6.38 -15.10 16.58
C TYR A 238 -7.55 -14.99 17.56
#